data_AF-A0A925UKY3-F1
#
_entry.id   AF-A0A925UKY3-F1
#
_cell.length_a   1.000
_cell.length_b   1.000
_cell.length_c   1.000
_cell.angle_alpha   90.00
_cell.angle_beta   90.00
_cell.angle_gamma   90.00
#
_symmetry.space_group_name_H-M   'P 1'
#
loop_
_entity.id
_entity.type
_entity.pdbx_description
1 polymer ?
#
loop_
_entity_poly.entity_id
_entity_poly.type
_entity_poly.pdbx_seq_one_letter_code
_entity_poly.pdbx_strand_id
1 'polypeptide(L)' 'KAGELVNFVAQQVGGKGGGKPDMAMAGGTEPGKLDAALASVRGWVAERV' A
#
# COMPACT_ATOMS: atom_id res chain seq x y z
N LYS A 1 -0.72 -10.76 0.34
CA LYS A 1 -2.19 -10.67 0.10
C LYS A 1 -2.59 -9.24 -0.28
N ALA A 2 -3.73 -9.01 -0.97
CA ALA A 2 -4.12 -7.65 -1.41
C ALA A 2 -4.22 -6.65 -0.24
N GLY A 3 -4.84 -7.04 0.87
CA GLY A 3 -4.95 -6.22 2.08
C GLY A 3 -3.62 -5.79 2.69
N GLU A 4 -2.61 -6.66 2.65
CA GLU A 4 -1.27 -6.36 3.19
C GLU A 4 -0.54 -5.36 2.31
N LEU A 5 -0.64 -5.50 0.99
CA LEU A 5 -0.03 -4.59 0.03
C LEU A 5 -0.61 -3.18 0.17
N VAL A 6 -1.94 -3.05 0.17
CA VAL A 6 -2.56 -1.72 0.26
C VAL A 6 -2.30 -1.08 1.61
N ASN A 7 -2.22 -1.85 2.70
CA ASN A 7 -1.88 -1.31 4.01
C ASN A 7 -0.41 -0.86 4.09
N PHE A 8 0.51 -1.59 3.45
CA PHE A 8 1.91 -1.19 3.33
C PHE A 8 2.08 0.17 2.62
N VAL A 9 1.34 0.39 1.53
CA VAL A 9 1.34 1.68 0.82
C VAL A 9 0.66 2.76 1.66
N ALA A 10 -0.49 2.44 2.30
CA ALA A 10 -1.26 3.40 3.10
C ALA A 10 -0.46 4.01 4.25
N GLN A 11 0.32 3.19 4.96
CA GLN A 11 1.13 3.65 6.09
C GLN A 11 2.19 4.67 5.67
N GLN A 12 2.70 4.58 4.45
CA GLN A 12 3.69 5.52 3.91
C GLN A 12 3.09 6.89 3.55
N VAL A 13 1.77 6.94 3.33
CA VAL A 13 1.01 8.17 3.03
C VAL A 13 0.15 8.64 4.21
N GLY A 14 0.50 8.23 5.44
CA GLY A 14 -0.17 8.68 6.66
C GLY A 14 -1.57 8.10 6.88
N GLY A 15 -1.88 6.95 6.29
CA GLY A 15 -3.19 6.33 6.42
C GLY A 15 -3.16 4.83 6.64
N LYS A 16 -4.28 4.17 6.33
CA LYS A 16 -4.51 2.75 6.60
C LYS A 16 -5.27 2.10 5.44
N GLY A 17 -4.96 0.84 5.18
CA GLY A 17 -5.59 0.06 4.12
C GLY A 17 -6.13 -1.28 4.62
N GLY A 18 -7.13 -1.81 3.92
CA GLY A 18 -7.73 -3.09 4.25
C GLY A 18 -8.73 -3.53 3.18
N GLY A 19 -9.16 -4.79 3.27
CA GLY A 19 -10.15 -5.35 2.37
C GLY A 19 -10.04 -6.87 2.28
N LYS A 20 -10.71 -7.42 1.28
CA LYS A 20 -10.71 -8.86 1.00
C LYS A 20 -9.36 -9.31 0.42
N PRO A 21 -9.05 -10.61 0.43
CA PRO A 21 -7.77 -11.13 -0.07
C PRO A 21 -7.50 -10.83 -1.55
N ASP A 22 -8.57 -10.70 -2.33
CA ASP A 22 -8.62 -10.41 -3.77
C ASP A 22 -8.75 -8.92 -4.09
N MET A 23 -9.45 -8.16 -3.23
CA MET A 23 -9.66 -6.72 -3.42
C MET A 23 -9.52 -5.96 -2.10
N ALA A 24 -8.65 -4.94 -2.10
CA ALA A 24 -8.44 -4.09 -0.93
C ALA A 24 -8.30 -2.61 -1.33
N MET A 25 -8.64 -1.72 -0.40
CA MET A 25 -8.61 -0.27 -0.57
C MET A 25 -7.85 0.40 0.58
N ALA A 26 -7.25 1.55 0.30
CA ALA A 26 -6.51 2.35 1.25
C ALA A 26 -6.77 3.84 1.04
N GLY A 27 -6.64 4.62 2.12
CA GLY A 27 -6.60 6.08 2.08
C GLY A 27 -5.36 6.60 2.82
N GLY A 28 -5.04 7.88 2.62
CA GLY A 28 -3.92 8.58 3.23
C GLY A 28 -4.14 10.08 3.26
N THR A 29 -3.45 10.77 4.19
CA THR A 29 -3.54 12.23 4.37
C THR A 29 -2.34 12.97 3.77
N GLU A 30 -1.33 12.23 3.30
CA GLU A 30 -0.08 12.78 2.77
C GLU A 30 0.09 12.50 1.27
N PRO A 31 -0.67 13.18 0.39
CA PRO A 31 -0.62 12.93 -1.06
C PRO A 31 0.76 13.16 -1.67
N GLY A 32 1.57 14.06 -1.09
CA GLY A 32 2.95 14.30 -1.54
C GLY A 32 3.90 13.11 -1.37
N LYS A 33 3.52 12.09 -0.58
CA LYS A 33 4.29 10.85 -0.41
C LYS A 33 3.82 9.72 -1.33
N LEU A 34 2.75 9.93 -2.11
CA LEU A 34 2.11 8.90 -2.90
C LEU A 34 3.06 8.30 -3.94
N ASP A 35 3.83 9.12 -4.65
CA ASP A 35 4.75 8.65 -5.70
C ASP A 35 5.84 7.74 -5.11
N ALA A 36 6.42 8.12 -3.98
CA ALA A 36 7.42 7.30 -3.28
C ALA A 36 6.82 6.00 -2.76
N ALA A 37 5.60 6.06 -2.20
CA ALA A 37 4.90 4.89 -1.71
C ALA A 37 4.58 3.90 -2.85
N LEU A 38 4.14 4.39 -4.02
CA LEU A 38 3.89 3.56 -5.20
C LEU A 38 5.18 2.96 -5.78
N ALA A 39 6.30 3.69 -5.76
CA ALA A 39 7.59 3.16 -6.18
C ALA A 39 8.06 1.98 -5.33
N SER A 40 7.74 1.97 -4.02
CA SER A 40 8.11 0.89 -3.09
C SER A 40 7.39 -0.44 -3.36
N VAL A 41 6.26 -0.42 -4.09
CA VAL A 41 5.42 -1.61 -4.34
C VAL A 41 6.18 -2.71 -5.06
N ARG A 42 7.03 -2.38 -6.03
CA ARG A 42 7.77 -3.39 -6.80
C ARG A 42 8.68 -4.23 -5.91
N GLY A 43 9.41 -3.58 -4.98
CA GLY A 43 10.28 -4.29 -4.03
C GLY A 43 9.48 -5.18 -3.09
N TRP A 44 8.39 -4.64 -2.53
CA TRP A 44 7.52 -5.39 -1.64
C TRP A 44 6.91 -6.64 -2.28
N VAL A 45 6.50 -6.56 -3.56
CA VAL A 45 5.98 -7.71 -4.30
C VAL A 45 7.09 -8.74 -4.55
N ALA A 46 8.28 -8.32 -4.96
CA ALA A 46 9.40 -9.21 -5.24
C ALA A 46 9.84 -10.06 -4.03
N GLU A 47 9.70 -9.53 -2.80
CA GLU A 47 10.02 -10.25 -1.56
C GLU A 47 8.97 -11.29 -1.14
N ARG A 48 7.78 -11.27 -1.76
CA ARG A 48 6.61 -12.07 -1.34
C ARG A 48 6.05 -12.97 -2.44
N VAL A 49 6.79 -13.11 -3.53
CA VAL A 49 6.57 -14.13 -4.59
C VAL A 49 7.32 -15.40 -4.22
#